data_AF-A0A7S3XIU0-F1
#
_entry.id   AF-A0A7S3XIU0-F1
#
_cell.length_a   1.000
_cell.length_b   1.000
_cell.length_c   1.000
_cell.angle_alpha   90.00
_cell.angle_beta   90.00
_cell.angle_gamma   90.00
#
_symmetry.space_group_name_H-M   'P 1'
#
loop_
_entity.id
_entity.type
_entity.pdbx_description
1 polymer ?
#
loop_
_entity_poly.entity_id
_entity_poly.type
_entity_poly.pdbx_seq_one_letter_code
_entity_poly.pdbx_strand_id
1 'polypeptide(L)'
;IKRWVKTIEFNVFVSGVILANAVTIGIQTEVMGADESFDPIFYSIECIFTVIFTAEIMIRLYTFGVGHFYIFRVERDRTITFQLMNFFDLVLALLALVDVFVLSHIKLAGVSFTVLRVVRILRVLRVLRLLHIIRELYIIITGLAQSARTLFWGGILLVMIFYICAIVLLPVVRGEDFANKPEVKTWFGSLTKAMYSCFVILTMEGWPQYADSLMEVKPENVEM
;
A
#
# COMPACT_ATOMS: atom_id res chain seq x y z
N ILE A 1 -36.58 -1.54 5.48
CA ILE A 1 -35.17 -1.11 5.72
C ILE A 1 -34.16 -2.20 5.34
N LYS A 2 -34.13 -3.38 5.99
CA LYS A 2 -33.13 -4.46 5.71
C LYS A 2 -33.09 -4.96 4.24
N ARG A 3 -34.22 -4.96 3.53
CA ARG A 3 -34.32 -5.34 2.11
C ARG A 3 -33.81 -4.25 1.15
N TRP A 4 -33.86 -2.98 1.58
CA TRP A 4 -33.52 -1.81 0.78
C TRP A 4 -32.00 -1.57 0.74
N VAL A 5 -31.30 -1.78 1.86
CA VAL A 5 -29.82 -1.70 1.90
C VAL A 5 -29.14 -2.78 1.03
N LYS A 6 -29.85 -3.86 0.71
CA LYS A 6 -29.37 -4.94 -0.15
C LYS A 6 -29.66 -4.72 -1.64
N THR A 7 -30.37 -3.66 -2.02
CA THR A 7 -30.68 -3.43 -3.44
C THR A 7 -29.46 -2.95 -4.20
N ILE A 8 -29.40 -3.33 -5.47
CA ILE A 8 -28.37 -2.87 -6.40
C ILE A 8 -28.37 -1.34 -6.51
N GLU A 9 -29.56 -0.72 -6.46
CA GLU A 9 -29.76 0.73 -6.56
C GLU A 9 -29.06 1.49 -5.44
N PHE A 10 -29.16 1.00 -4.20
CA PHE A 10 -28.47 1.61 -3.06
C PHE A 10 -26.95 1.53 -3.21
N ASN A 11 -26.43 0.38 -3.66
CA ASN A 11 -24.99 0.23 -3.89
C ASN A 11 -24.48 1.09 -5.05
N VAL A 12 -25.25 1.20 -6.15
CA VAL A 12 -24.92 2.08 -7.28
C VAL A 12 -24.90 3.54 -6.87
N PHE A 13 -25.88 3.97 -6.07
CA PHE A 13 -25.91 5.32 -5.51
C PHE A 13 -24.66 5.60 -4.66
N VAL A 14 -24.35 4.72 -3.71
CA VAL A 14 -23.16 4.86 -2.85
C VAL A 14 -21.87 4.88 -3.68
N SER A 15 -21.73 3.98 -4.65
CA SER A 15 -20.58 3.97 -5.56
C SER A 15 -20.45 5.27 -6.35
N GLY A 16 -21.57 5.85 -6.81
CA GLY A 16 -21.59 7.16 -7.46
C GLY A 16 -21.09 8.28 -6.55
N VAL A 17 -21.50 8.29 -5.28
CA VAL A 17 -21.02 9.26 -4.29
C VAL A 17 -19.52 9.10 -4.00
N ILE A 18 -19.03 7.87 -3.92
CA ILE A 18 -17.58 7.60 -3.75
C ILE A 18 -16.78 8.09 -4.96
N LEU A 19 -17.25 7.84 -6.18
CA LEU A 19 -16.61 8.32 -7.40
C LEU A 19 -16.61 9.85 -7.46
N ALA A 20 -17.73 10.49 -7.14
CA ALA A 20 -17.80 11.95 -7.08
C ALA A 20 -16.81 12.52 -6.06
N ASN A 21 -16.72 11.90 -4.87
CA ASN A 21 -15.74 12.29 -3.85
C ASN A 21 -14.29 12.11 -4.33
N ALA A 22 -13.98 11.01 -5.03
CA ALA A 22 -12.66 10.77 -5.62
C ALA A 22 -12.28 11.85 -6.64
N VAL A 23 -13.22 12.21 -7.52
CA VAL A 23 -13.02 13.27 -8.53
C VAL A 23 -12.80 14.62 -7.86
N THR A 24 -13.59 14.96 -6.82
CA THR A 24 -13.38 16.20 -6.06
C THR A 24 -12.00 16.25 -5.42
N ILE A 25 -11.52 15.15 -4.83
CA ILE A 25 -10.16 15.07 -4.26
C ILE A 25 -9.09 15.27 -5.36
N GLY A 26 -9.29 14.69 -6.54
CA GLY A 26 -8.40 14.86 -7.69
C GLY A 26 -8.31 16.33 -8.13
N ILE A 27 -9.47 16.96 -8.36
CA ILE A 27 -9.55 18.39 -8.72
C ILE A 27 -8.92 19.26 -7.63
N GLN A 28 -9.23 18.98 -6.36
CA GLN A 28 -8.67 19.72 -5.23
C GLN A 28 -7.13 19.65 -5.22
N THR A 29 -6.56 18.47 -5.52
CA THR A 29 -5.10 18.26 -5.57
C THR A 29 -4.47 19.05 -6.72
N GLU A 30 -5.13 19.13 -7.88
CA GLU A 30 -4.64 19.89 -9.03
C GLU A 30 -4.74 21.41 -8.82
N VAL A 31 -5.87 21.89 -8.28
CA VAL A 31 -6.14 23.32 -8.08
C VAL A 31 -5.33 23.91 -6.92
N MET A 32 -5.14 23.16 -5.83
CA MET A 32 -4.39 23.66 -4.66
C MET A 32 -2.87 23.62 -4.85
N GLY A 33 -2.32 22.82 -5.77
CA GLY A 33 -0.87 22.76 -5.98
C GLY A 33 -0.08 22.58 -4.68
N ALA A 34 1.07 23.27 -4.55
CA ALA A 34 1.88 23.28 -3.33
C ALA A 34 1.41 24.33 -2.28
N ASP A 35 0.56 25.27 -2.68
CA ASP A 35 0.03 26.31 -1.79
C ASP A 35 -1.28 25.82 -1.17
N GLU A 36 -1.19 25.33 0.08
CA GLU A 36 -2.34 24.85 0.85
C GLU A 36 -3.27 25.99 1.32
N SER A 37 -3.76 26.84 0.40
CA SER A 37 -4.78 27.83 0.73
C SER A 37 -6.08 27.14 1.09
N PHE A 38 -6.59 27.38 2.30
CA PHE A 38 -7.89 26.86 2.74
C PHE A 38 -9.00 27.47 1.88
N ASP A 39 -9.59 26.66 0.99
CA ASP A 39 -10.76 27.06 0.22
C ASP A 39 -12.04 26.58 0.94
N PRO A 40 -12.91 27.52 1.38
CA PRO A 40 -14.17 27.19 2.05
C PRO A 40 -15.09 26.28 1.24
N ILE A 41 -15.08 26.36 -0.09
CA ILE A 41 -15.98 25.60 -0.97
C ILE A 41 -15.63 24.11 -0.90
N PHE A 42 -14.35 23.76 -1.05
CA PHE A 42 -13.88 22.38 -0.95
C PHE A 42 -14.13 21.79 0.45
N TYR A 43 -13.97 22.60 1.50
CA TYR A 43 -14.29 22.18 2.86
C TYR A 43 -15.79 21.86 3.04
N SER A 44 -16.69 22.69 2.51
CA SER A 44 -18.13 22.42 2.57
C SER A 44 -18.52 21.15 1.82
N ILE A 45 -17.95 20.93 0.63
CA ILE A 45 -18.18 19.70 -0.16
C ILE A 45 -17.72 18.46 0.60
N GLU A 46 -16.56 18.53 1.24
CA GLU A 46 -16.01 17.43 2.02
C GLU A 46 -16.86 17.10 3.26
N CYS A 47 -17.41 18.12 3.93
CA CYS A 47 -18.37 17.95 5.02
C CYS A 47 -19.63 17.22 4.54
N ILE A 48 -20.18 17.59 3.38
CA ILE A 48 -21.35 16.93 2.80
C ILE A 48 -21.07 15.45 2.54
N PHE A 49 -19.95 15.14 1.86
CA PHE A 49 -19.57 13.75 1.61
C PHE A 49 -19.38 12.97 2.91
N THR A 50 -18.73 13.56 3.91
CA THR A 50 -18.52 12.92 5.21
C THR A 50 -19.84 12.60 5.90
N VAL A 51 -20.80 13.52 5.91
CA VAL A 51 -22.14 13.28 6.48
C VAL A 51 -22.86 12.14 5.74
N ILE A 52 -22.83 12.13 4.40
CA ILE A 52 -23.45 11.07 3.60
C ILE A 52 -22.85 9.70 3.94
N PHE A 53 -21.52 9.59 3.99
CA PHE A 53 -20.85 8.33 4.31
C PHE A 53 -21.07 7.89 5.77
N THR A 54 -21.06 8.83 6.72
CA THR A 54 -21.39 8.51 8.11
C THR A 54 -22.81 7.99 8.22
N ALA A 55 -23.79 8.63 7.56
CA ALA A 55 -25.17 8.18 7.54
C ALA A 55 -25.31 6.78 6.92
N GLU A 56 -24.63 6.53 5.80
CA GLU A 56 -24.59 5.22 5.15
C GLU A 56 -24.08 4.12 6.11
N ILE A 57 -22.95 4.36 6.77
CA ILE A 57 -22.36 3.40 7.72
C ILE A 57 -23.28 3.18 8.92
N MET A 58 -23.92 4.22 9.44
CA MET A 58 -24.88 4.10 10.55
C MET A 58 -26.11 3.27 10.14
N ILE A 59 -26.62 3.45 8.92
CA ILE A 59 -27.72 2.64 8.37
C ILE A 59 -27.30 1.17 8.21
N ARG A 60 -26.10 0.90 7.69
CA ARG A 60 -25.55 -0.47 7.61
C ARG A 60 -25.41 -1.08 9.01
N LEU A 61 -24.83 -0.35 9.96
CA LEU A 61 -24.66 -0.81 11.34
C LEU A 61 -26.01 -1.15 12.01
N TYR A 62 -27.03 -0.31 11.83
CA TYR A 62 -28.37 -0.54 12.37
C TYR A 62 -29.07 -1.74 11.71
N THR A 63 -28.91 -1.92 10.39
CA THR A 63 -29.60 -2.99 9.66
C THR A 63 -28.98 -4.38 9.85
N PHE A 64 -27.65 -4.47 9.90
CA PHE A 64 -26.94 -5.73 10.13
C PHE A 64 -26.81 -6.05 11.62
N GLY A 65 -26.90 -5.05 12.49
CA GLY A 65 -26.76 -5.18 13.95
C GLY A 65 -25.31 -5.40 14.36
N VAL A 66 -24.93 -4.85 15.51
CA VAL A 66 -23.57 -4.97 16.09
C VAL A 66 -23.17 -6.45 16.23
N GLY A 67 -24.14 -7.33 16.51
CA GLY A 67 -23.92 -8.77 16.59
C GLY A 67 -23.48 -9.42 15.26
N HIS A 68 -24.10 -9.14 14.12
CA HIS A 68 -23.69 -9.79 12.85
C HIS A 68 -22.50 -9.08 12.17
N PHE A 69 -22.24 -7.84 12.57
CA PHE A 69 -21.10 -7.04 12.11
C PHE A 69 -19.79 -7.40 12.85
N TYR A 70 -19.87 -7.87 14.11
CA TYR A 70 -18.71 -8.18 14.95
C TYR A 70 -18.63 -9.63 15.46
N ILE A 71 -19.72 -10.42 15.46
CA ILE A 71 -19.68 -11.80 15.99
C ILE A 71 -19.05 -12.73 14.95
N PHE A 72 -17.89 -13.22 15.39
CA PHE A 72 -17.03 -14.28 14.87
C PHE A 72 -17.80 -15.61 14.67
N ARG A 73 -18.78 -15.67 13.75
CA ARG A 73 -19.33 -16.96 13.30
C ARG A 73 -18.46 -17.49 12.17
N VAL A 74 -17.72 -18.53 12.52
CA VAL A 74 -16.83 -19.31 11.66
C VAL A 74 -17.65 -19.99 10.55
N GLU A 75 -17.89 -19.29 9.45
CA GLU A 75 -18.25 -19.87 8.16
C GLU A 75 -17.18 -19.49 7.12
N ARG A 76 -16.63 -20.50 6.45
CA ARG A 76 -15.17 -20.76 6.42
C ARG A 76 -14.30 -19.94 5.46
N ASP A 77 -14.80 -19.01 4.64
CA ASP A 77 -13.86 -18.28 3.76
C ASP A 77 -14.36 -16.94 3.18
N ARG A 78 -15.64 -16.82 2.80
CA ARG A 78 -16.12 -15.60 2.12
C ARG A 78 -16.52 -14.47 3.07
N THR A 79 -16.83 -14.79 4.31
CA THR A 79 -17.43 -13.86 5.28
C THR A 79 -16.37 -12.99 5.97
N ILE A 80 -15.14 -13.52 6.16
CA ILE A 80 -14.07 -12.83 6.90
C ILE A 80 -13.61 -11.57 6.16
N THR A 81 -13.38 -11.65 4.85
CA THR A 81 -12.95 -10.47 4.07
C THR A 81 -14.03 -9.39 4.07
N PHE A 82 -15.31 -9.75 3.93
CA PHE A 82 -16.41 -8.79 3.95
C PHE A 82 -16.53 -8.09 5.32
N GLN A 83 -16.30 -8.82 6.43
CA GLN A 83 -16.31 -8.26 7.78
C GLN A 83 -15.12 -7.32 8.05
N LEU A 84 -13.91 -7.70 7.62
CA LEU A 84 -12.72 -6.84 7.72
C LEU A 84 -12.90 -5.54 6.93
N MET A 85 -13.51 -5.60 5.76
CA MET A 85 -13.78 -4.40 4.95
C MET A 85 -14.85 -3.51 5.55
N ASN A 86 -15.91 -4.09 6.09
CA ASN A 86 -16.91 -3.32 6.84
C ASN A 86 -16.30 -2.64 8.09
N PHE A 87 -15.40 -3.33 8.80
CA PHE A 87 -14.66 -2.74 9.91
C PHE A 87 -13.73 -1.61 9.44
N PHE A 88 -12.99 -1.83 8.35
CA PHE A 88 -12.17 -0.80 7.73
C PHE A 88 -13.00 0.44 7.34
N ASP A 89 -14.19 0.24 6.80
CA ASP A 89 -15.11 1.31 6.44
C ASP A 89 -15.60 2.09 7.65
N LEU A 90 -15.89 1.40 8.75
CA LEU A 90 -16.21 2.07 10.02
C LEU A 90 -15.03 2.89 10.53
N VAL A 91 -13.81 2.34 10.52
CA VAL A 91 -12.60 3.06 10.95
C VAL A 91 -12.39 4.31 10.10
N LEU A 92 -12.52 4.22 8.77
CA LEU A 92 -12.43 5.36 7.88
C LEU A 92 -13.50 6.41 8.15
N ALA A 93 -14.74 6.00 8.46
CA ALA A 93 -15.82 6.93 8.82
C ALA A 93 -15.58 7.62 10.17
N LEU A 94 -15.00 6.93 11.15
CA LEU A 94 -14.63 7.53 12.44
C LEU A 94 -13.48 8.53 12.27
N LEU A 95 -12.45 8.16 11.51
CA LEU A 95 -11.34 9.06 11.18
C LEU A 95 -11.82 10.31 10.43
N ALA A 96 -12.80 10.15 9.53
CA ALA A 96 -13.45 11.26 8.84
C ALA A 96 -14.07 12.28 9.81
N LEU A 97 -14.83 11.77 10.77
CA LEU A 97 -15.48 12.59 11.79
C LEU A 97 -14.44 13.27 12.68
N VAL A 98 -13.43 12.54 13.13
CA VAL A 98 -12.33 13.13 13.91
C VAL A 98 -11.65 14.25 13.12
N ASP A 99 -11.43 14.09 11.81
CA ASP A 99 -10.79 15.14 11.03
C ASP A 99 -11.68 16.39 10.86
N VAL A 100 -12.96 16.19 10.51
CA VAL A 100 -13.90 17.32 10.35
C VAL A 100 -14.18 18.04 11.66
N PHE A 101 -14.30 17.33 12.78
CA PHE A 101 -14.67 17.91 14.07
C PHE A 101 -13.48 18.29 14.96
N VAL A 102 -12.41 17.50 14.96
CA VAL A 102 -11.26 17.71 15.88
C VAL A 102 -10.15 18.47 15.16
N LEU A 103 -9.72 18.02 13.98
CA LEU A 103 -8.59 18.63 13.29
C LEU A 103 -8.92 20.01 12.72
N SER A 104 -10.18 20.29 12.33
CA SER A 104 -10.61 21.64 11.95
C SER A 104 -10.47 22.67 13.08
N HIS A 105 -10.80 22.29 14.32
CA HIS A 105 -10.67 23.14 15.50
C HIS A 105 -9.22 23.22 15.99
N ILE A 106 -8.46 22.14 15.85
CA ILE A 106 -7.06 22.07 16.27
C ILE A 106 -6.10 22.78 15.29
N LYS A 107 -6.47 22.99 14.03
CA LYS A 107 -5.71 23.87 13.11
C LYS A 107 -5.51 25.29 13.67
N LEU A 108 -6.38 25.73 14.58
CA LEU A 108 -6.24 27.00 15.31
C LEU A 108 -5.21 26.94 16.47
N ALA A 109 -4.82 25.74 16.91
CA ALA A 109 -3.99 25.50 18.09
C ALA A 109 -2.54 25.06 17.78
N GLY A 110 -2.10 25.07 16.51
CA GLY A 110 -0.69 24.90 16.13
C GLY A 110 -0.14 23.46 16.14
N VAL A 111 -0.99 22.43 15.97
CA VAL A 111 -0.55 21.03 15.95
C VAL A 111 0.24 20.67 14.67
N SER A 112 1.23 19.78 14.84
CA SER A 112 2.17 19.30 13.82
C SER A 112 1.49 18.87 12.51
N PHE A 113 1.95 19.46 11.40
CA PHE A 113 1.51 19.20 10.03
C PHE A 113 1.54 17.72 9.61
N THR A 114 2.37 16.89 10.26
CA THR A 114 2.52 15.47 9.92
C THR A 114 1.24 14.67 10.17
N VAL A 115 0.54 14.92 11.29
CA VAL A 115 -0.69 14.17 11.62
C VAL A 115 -1.81 14.56 10.65
N LEU A 116 -1.92 15.84 10.32
CA LEU A 116 -2.89 16.35 9.35
C LEU A 116 -2.70 15.73 7.95
N ARG A 117 -1.45 15.53 7.51
CA ARG A 117 -1.13 14.88 6.23
C ARG A 117 -1.59 13.43 6.18
N VAL A 118 -1.33 12.67 7.25
CA VAL A 118 -1.75 11.25 7.31
C VAL A 118 -3.26 11.14 7.25
N VAL A 119 -4.00 11.93 8.04
CA VAL A 119 -5.47 11.83 8.05
C VAL A 119 -6.07 12.23 6.70
N ARG A 120 -5.50 13.23 6.00
CA ARG A 120 -5.90 13.56 4.61
C ARG A 120 -5.72 12.36 3.66
N ILE A 121 -4.59 11.65 3.73
CA ILE A 121 -4.35 10.45 2.91
C ILE A 121 -5.39 9.36 3.22
N LEU A 122 -5.75 9.17 4.49
CA LEU A 122 -6.77 8.20 4.90
C LEU A 122 -8.15 8.52 4.28
N ARG A 123 -8.46 9.78 3.99
CA ARG A 123 -9.70 10.14 3.27
C ARG A 123 -9.70 9.63 1.83
N VAL A 124 -8.55 9.64 1.15
CA VAL A 124 -8.39 9.09 -0.22
C VAL A 124 -8.59 7.57 -0.23
N LEU A 125 -8.22 6.88 0.85
CA LEU A 125 -8.43 5.43 0.97
C LEU A 125 -9.91 5.03 0.91
N ARG A 126 -10.87 5.94 1.09
CA ARG A 126 -12.30 5.67 0.89
C ARG A 126 -12.62 5.23 -0.54
N VAL A 127 -11.82 5.65 -1.53
CA VAL A 127 -11.96 5.18 -2.92
C VAL A 127 -11.71 3.68 -3.03
N LEU A 128 -10.88 3.11 -2.13
CA LEU A 128 -10.65 1.67 -2.05
C LEU A 128 -11.91 0.87 -1.67
N ARG A 129 -12.99 1.51 -1.22
CA ARG A 129 -14.29 0.87 -1.04
C ARG A 129 -14.87 0.35 -2.35
N LEU A 130 -14.63 1.05 -3.46
CA LEU A 130 -15.07 0.63 -4.79
C LEU A 130 -14.53 -0.76 -5.15
N LEU A 131 -13.32 -1.07 -4.66
CA LEU A 131 -12.67 -2.35 -4.87
C LEU A 131 -13.48 -3.55 -4.36
N HIS A 132 -14.28 -3.33 -3.31
CA HIS A 132 -15.03 -4.40 -2.64
C HIS A 132 -16.53 -4.32 -2.94
N ILE A 133 -17.05 -3.15 -3.32
CA ILE A 133 -18.45 -2.98 -3.74
C ILE A 133 -18.66 -3.53 -5.16
N ILE A 134 -17.70 -3.30 -6.06
CA ILE A 134 -17.77 -3.82 -7.44
C ILE A 134 -17.32 -5.27 -7.43
N ARG A 135 -18.26 -6.19 -7.71
CA ARG A 135 -18.02 -7.65 -7.68
C ARG A 135 -16.81 -8.07 -8.52
N GLU A 136 -16.66 -7.55 -9.73
CA GLU A 136 -15.55 -7.92 -10.62
C GLU A 136 -14.20 -7.49 -10.04
N LEU A 137 -14.12 -6.30 -9.46
CA LEU A 137 -12.90 -5.78 -8.85
C LEU A 137 -12.53 -6.56 -7.59
N TYR A 138 -13.54 -6.94 -6.81
CA TYR A 138 -13.36 -7.82 -5.65
C TYR A 138 -12.81 -9.19 -6.05
N ILE A 139 -13.30 -9.79 -7.13
CA ILE A 139 -12.79 -11.06 -7.65
C ILE A 139 -11.31 -10.93 -8.04
N ILE A 140 -10.94 -9.85 -8.72
CA ILE A 140 -9.55 -9.59 -9.12
C ILE A 140 -8.66 -9.48 -7.88
N ILE A 141 -9.05 -8.70 -6.87
CA ILE A 141 -8.24 -8.47 -5.67
C ILE A 141 -8.13 -9.71 -4.81
N THR A 142 -9.22 -10.47 -4.66
CA THR A 142 -9.17 -11.74 -3.93
C THR A 142 -8.30 -12.76 -4.65
N GLY A 143 -8.34 -12.81 -5.98
CA GLY A 143 -7.40 -13.59 -6.79
C GLY A 143 -5.95 -13.15 -6.58
N LEU A 144 -5.67 -11.85 -6.63
CA LEU A 144 -4.33 -11.30 -6.40
C LEU A 144 -3.82 -11.60 -4.99
N ALA A 145 -4.68 -11.51 -3.97
CA ALA A 145 -4.33 -11.83 -2.58
C ALA A 145 -3.98 -13.32 -2.41
N GLN A 146 -4.68 -14.21 -3.12
CA GLN A 146 -4.34 -15.63 -3.14
C GLN A 146 -2.98 -15.87 -3.81
N SER A 147 -2.73 -15.25 -4.96
CA SER A 147 -1.43 -15.31 -5.64
C SER A 147 -0.30 -14.70 -4.79
N ALA A 148 -0.58 -13.63 -4.04
CA ALA A 148 0.39 -12.99 -3.15
C ALA A 148 0.92 -13.95 -2.08
N ARG A 149 0.10 -14.88 -1.57
CA ARG A 149 0.58 -15.92 -0.66
C ARG A 149 1.62 -16.82 -1.32
N THR A 150 1.36 -17.27 -2.55
CA THR A 150 2.32 -18.09 -3.31
C THR A 150 3.60 -17.31 -3.61
N LEU A 151 3.46 -16.05 -4.05
CA LEU A 151 4.58 -15.14 -4.29
C LEU A 151 5.40 -14.87 -3.02
N PHE A 152 4.75 -14.77 -1.86
CA PHE A 152 5.43 -14.59 -0.58
C PHE A 152 6.34 -15.77 -0.25
N TRP A 153 5.83 -17.01 -0.37
CA TRP A 153 6.66 -18.20 -0.16
C TRP A 153 7.74 -18.36 -1.23
N GLY A 154 7.44 -18.03 -2.49
CA GLY A 154 8.43 -17.96 -3.56
C GLY A 154 9.52 -16.91 -3.29
N GLY A 155 9.14 -15.75 -2.74
CA GLY A 155 10.06 -14.70 -2.33
C GLY A 155 10.96 -15.12 -1.16
N ILE A 156 10.41 -15.83 -0.16
CA ILE A 156 11.21 -16.43 0.91
C ILE A 156 12.23 -17.43 0.33
N LEU A 157 11.79 -18.31 -0.57
CA LEU A 157 12.68 -19.25 -1.26
C LEU A 157 13.79 -18.51 -2.02
N LEU A 158 13.44 -17.43 -2.71
CA LEU A 158 14.39 -16.61 -3.45
C LEU A 158 15.44 -15.97 -2.51
N VAL A 159 15.01 -15.42 -1.38
CA VAL A 159 15.92 -14.88 -0.34
C VAL A 159 16.85 -15.96 0.20
N MET A 160 16.35 -17.19 0.41
CA MET A 160 17.20 -18.32 0.82
C MET A 160 18.25 -18.68 -0.24
N ILE A 161 17.86 -18.66 -1.53
CA ILE A 161 18.81 -18.89 -2.63
C ILE A 161 19.89 -17.80 -2.62
N PHE A 162 19.52 -16.52 -2.52
CA PHE A 162 20.50 -15.43 -2.45
C PHE A 162 21.41 -15.55 -1.23
N TYR A 163 20.89 -15.99 -0.09
CA TYR A 163 21.67 -16.23 1.12
C TYR A 163 22.74 -17.30 0.90
N ILE A 164 22.36 -18.44 0.29
CA ILE A 164 23.30 -19.53 -0.03
C ILE A 164 24.35 -19.06 -1.05
N CYS A 165 23.92 -18.41 -2.14
CA CYS A 165 24.82 -17.87 -3.15
C CYS A 165 25.82 -16.89 -2.53
N ALA A 166 25.37 -15.99 -1.65
CA ALA A 166 26.24 -15.04 -0.98
C ALA A 166 27.26 -15.72 -0.05
N ILE A 167 26.87 -16.77 0.68
CA ILE A 167 27.79 -17.56 1.52
C ILE A 167 28.87 -18.26 0.69
N VAL A 168 28.51 -18.78 -0.48
CA VAL A 168 29.47 -19.45 -1.38
C VAL A 168 30.38 -18.43 -2.07
N LEU A 169 29.84 -17.28 -2.49
CA LEU A 169 30.55 -16.25 -3.23
C LEU A 169 31.52 -15.47 -2.33
N LEU A 170 31.14 -15.14 -1.10
CA LEU A 170 31.94 -14.29 -0.21
C LEU A 170 33.36 -14.80 0.05
N PRO A 171 33.61 -16.09 0.34
CA PRO A 171 34.96 -16.63 0.49
C PRO A 171 35.82 -16.49 -0.77
N VAL A 172 35.23 -16.71 -1.96
CA VAL A 172 35.92 -16.58 -3.24
C VAL A 172 36.33 -15.12 -3.46
N VAL A 173 35.38 -14.21 -3.26
CA VAL A 173 35.55 -12.78 -3.49
C VAL A 173 36.43 -12.10 -2.43
N ARG A 174 36.57 -12.73 -1.25
CA ARG A 174 37.52 -12.32 -0.19
C ARG A 174 38.88 -13.01 -0.29
N GLY A 175 39.10 -13.87 -1.28
CA GLY A 175 40.42 -14.40 -1.61
C GLY A 175 41.38 -13.30 -2.06
N GLU A 176 42.68 -13.58 -2.02
CA GLU A 176 43.74 -12.57 -2.30
C GLU A 176 43.59 -11.90 -3.68
N ASP A 177 43.02 -12.62 -4.65
CA ASP A 177 42.86 -12.15 -6.04
C ASP A 177 41.86 -10.99 -6.19
N PHE A 178 40.83 -10.92 -5.33
CA PHE A 178 39.73 -9.94 -5.45
C PHE A 178 39.60 -9.01 -4.23
N ALA A 179 40.15 -9.40 -3.08
CA ALA A 179 39.95 -8.70 -1.80
C ALA A 179 40.43 -7.24 -1.79
N ASN A 180 41.39 -6.88 -2.66
CA ASN A 180 41.96 -5.54 -2.73
C ASN A 180 41.19 -4.59 -3.66
N LYS A 181 40.26 -5.08 -4.49
CA LYS A 181 39.49 -4.22 -5.40
C LYS A 181 38.42 -3.41 -4.63
N PRO A 182 38.34 -2.08 -4.80
CA PRO A 182 37.35 -1.25 -4.09
C PRO A 182 35.90 -1.53 -4.53
N GLU A 183 35.70 -1.86 -5.80
CA GLU A 183 34.40 -2.25 -6.37
C GLU A 183 33.85 -3.50 -5.68
N VAL A 184 34.72 -4.50 -5.50
CA VAL A 184 34.39 -5.75 -4.81
C VAL A 184 33.96 -5.49 -3.36
N LYS A 185 34.65 -4.63 -2.61
CA LYS A 185 34.23 -4.25 -1.25
C LYS A 185 32.90 -3.49 -1.23
N THR A 186 32.61 -2.75 -2.29
CA THR A 186 31.38 -1.95 -2.40
C THR A 186 30.16 -2.86 -2.57
N TRP A 187 30.24 -3.82 -3.50
CA TRP A 187 29.15 -4.72 -3.90
C TRP A 187 29.08 -6.04 -3.11
N PHE A 188 30.22 -6.56 -2.67
CA PHE A 188 30.34 -7.86 -1.99
C PHE A 188 31.02 -7.77 -0.61
N GLY A 189 31.13 -6.58 -0.02
CA GLY A 189 31.82 -6.39 1.26
C GLY A 189 31.17 -7.07 2.47
N SER A 190 29.84 -7.24 2.45
CA SER A 190 29.08 -7.89 3.52
C SER A 190 28.06 -8.88 2.95
N LEU A 191 27.54 -9.75 3.81
CA LEU A 191 26.52 -10.74 3.43
C LEU A 191 25.28 -10.09 2.81
N THR A 192 24.73 -9.05 3.45
CA THR A 192 23.57 -8.33 2.94
C THR A 192 23.85 -7.67 1.59
N LYS A 193 25.05 -7.11 1.41
CA LYS A 193 25.47 -6.51 0.14
C LYS A 193 25.59 -7.57 -0.96
N ALA A 194 26.21 -8.70 -0.67
CA ALA A 194 26.32 -9.81 -1.61
C ALA A 194 24.94 -10.38 -2.00
N MET A 195 24.02 -10.54 -1.03
CA MET A 195 22.64 -10.94 -1.30
C MET A 195 21.90 -9.93 -2.19
N TYR A 196 22.06 -8.63 -1.94
CA TYR A 196 21.48 -7.58 -2.76
C TYR A 196 22.09 -7.57 -4.18
N SER A 197 23.40 -7.74 -4.31
CA SER A 197 24.08 -7.86 -5.61
C SER A 197 23.56 -9.07 -6.39
N CYS A 198 23.35 -10.23 -5.74
CA CYS A 198 22.72 -11.39 -6.38
C CYS A 198 21.28 -11.09 -6.84
N PHE A 199 20.51 -10.33 -6.06
CA PHE A 199 19.18 -9.90 -6.46
C PHE A 199 19.21 -8.98 -7.70
N VAL A 200 20.10 -7.99 -7.72
CA VAL A 200 20.27 -7.06 -8.85
C VAL A 200 20.74 -7.80 -10.11
N ILE A 201 21.65 -8.77 -9.97
CA ILE A 201 22.07 -9.63 -11.08
C ILE A 201 20.88 -10.44 -11.62
N LEU A 202 20.01 -10.97 -10.74
CA LEU A 202 18.82 -11.70 -11.16
C LEU A 202 17.82 -10.81 -11.93
N THR A 203 17.64 -9.55 -11.54
CA THR A 203 16.76 -8.61 -12.27
C THR A 203 17.36 -8.17 -13.61
N MET A 204 18.59 -8.60 -13.93
CA MET A 204 19.34 -8.25 -15.14
C MET A 204 19.59 -6.75 -15.27
N GLU A 205 19.46 -5.99 -14.19
CA GLU A 205 19.70 -4.56 -14.17
C GLU A 205 21.15 -4.30 -13.76
N GLY A 206 21.94 -3.65 -14.61
CA GLY A 206 23.32 -3.27 -14.25
C GLY A 206 24.28 -4.44 -13.97
N TRP A 207 23.88 -5.69 -14.25
CA TRP A 207 24.67 -6.89 -13.98
C TRP A 207 26.11 -6.88 -14.56
N PRO A 208 26.42 -6.22 -15.71
CA PRO A 208 27.80 -6.18 -16.21
C PRO A 208 28.77 -5.54 -15.21
N GLN A 209 28.34 -4.52 -14.47
CA GLN A 209 29.20 -3.83 -13.49
C GLN A 209 29.62 -4.74 -12.34
N TYR A 210 28.74 -5.66 -11.94
CA TYR A 210 29.04 -6.67 -10.93
C TYR A 210 29.96 -7.76 -11.50
N ALA A 211 29.71 -8.20 -12.73
CA ALA A 211 30.53 -9.20 -13.40
C ALA A 211 31.95 -8.69 -13.66
N ASP A 212 32.10 -7.47 -14.19
CA ASP A 212 33.39 -6.83 -14.50
C ASP A 212 34.27 -6.70 -13.24
N SER A 213 33.65 -6.39 -12.09
CA SER A 213 34.39 -6.33 -10.81
C SER A 213 35.04 -7.67 -10.42
N LEU A 214 34.46 -8.78 -10.88
CA LEU A 214 34.89 -10.16 -10.65
C LEU A 214 35.64 -10.77 -11.83
N MET A 215 35.80 -10.06 -12.95
CA MET A 215 36.68 -10.52 -14.02
C MET A 215 38.14 -10.24 -13.64
N GLU A 216 38.97 -11.27 -13.74
CA GLU A 216 40.42 -11.11 -13.77
C GLU A 216 40.79 -10.48 -15.11
N VAL A 217 41.18 -9.20 -15.08
CA VAL A 217 41.92 -8.63 -16.20
C VAL A 217 43.32 -9.26 -16.13
N LYS A 218 43.54 -10.35 -16.87
CA LYS A 218 44.90 -10.78 -17.18
C LYS A 218 45.60 -9.56 -17.80
N PRO A 219 46.71 -9.05 -17.23
CA PRO A 219 47.48 -8.05 -17.95
C PRO A 219 47.87 -8.70 -19.28
N GLU A 220 47.50 -8.06 -20.39
CA GLU A 220 48.10 -8.41 -21.67
C GLU A 220 49.60 -8.35 -21.47
N ASN A 221 50.26 -9.48 -21.74
CA ASN A 221 51.71 -9.55 -21.78
C ASN A 221 52.16 -8.51 -22.81
N VAL A 222 52.54 -7.33 -22.34
CA VAL A 222 53.35 -6.38 -23.12
C VAL A 222 54.76 -6.97 -23.15
N GLU A 223 54.92 -8.04 -23.92
CA GLU A 223 56.19 -8.40 -24.51
C GLU A 223 56.29 -7.63 -25.83
N MET A 224 57.01 -6.51 -25.81
CA MET A 224 57.87 -6.03 -26.90
C MET A 224 58.80 -4.94 -26.35
#